data_AF-A0A559JB90-F1
#
_entry.id   AF-A0A559JB90-F1
#
_cell.length_a   1.000
_cell.length_b   1.000
_cell.length_c   1.000
_cell.angle_alpha   90.00
_cell.angle_beta   90.00
_cell.angle_gamma   90.00
#
_symmetry.space_group_name_H-M   'P 1'
#
loop_
_entity.id
_entity.type
_entity.pdbx_description
1 polymer ?
#
loop_
_entity_poly.entity_id
_entity_poly.type
_entity_poly.pdbx_seq_one_letter_code
_entity_poly.pdbx_strand_id
1 'polypeptide(L)' 'MRNKEMSRMLKWVAMVVIAVGVVCCLFNIAQFNDRNLGLMVGIGFLIGGAQIMLFGVIAPLMQKNQDHVQAAAPAQEELA' A
#
# COMPACT_ATOMS: atom_id res chain seq x y z
N MET A 1 20.09 -8.19 -2.13
CA MET A 1 19.34 -8.53 -0.89
C MET A 1 18.48 -7.37 -0.34
N ARG A 2 18.76 -6.09 -0.65
CA ARG A 2 18.03 -4.92 -0.09
C ARG A 2 16.54 -4.77 -0.46
N ASN A 3 16.06 -5.27 -1.62
CA ASN A 3 14.67 -5.05 -2.05
C ASN A 3 13.62 -5.79 -1.20
N LYS A 4 13.97 -6.95 -0.62
CA LYS A 4 13.03 -7.71 0.24
C LYS A 4 12.72 -6.99 1.54
N GLU A 5 13.65 -6.20 2.04
CA GLU A 5 13.50 -5.45 3.29
C GLU A 5 12.56 -4.26 3.11
N MET A 6 12.69 -3.53 1.99
CA MET A 6 11.77 -2.43 1.64
C MET A 6 10.32 -2.89 1.51
N SER A 7 10.07 -4.00 0.81
CA SER A 7 8.69 -4.53 0.68
C SER A 7 8.12 -5.03 2.01
N ARG A 8 8.95 -5.58 2.91
CA ARG A 8 8.50 -5.97 4.26
C ARG A 8 8.18 -4.75 5.12
N MET A 9 9.02 -3.71 5.09
CA MET A 9 8.78 -2.46 5.82
C MET A 9 7.48 -1.80 5.36
N LEU A 10 7.26 -1.73 4.04
CA LEU A 10 6.07 -1.11 3.47
C LEU A 10 4.79 -1.88 3.81
N LYS A 11 4.84 -3.22 3.78
CA LYS A 11 3.76 -4.07 4.31
C LYS A 11 3.51 -3.81 5.80
N TRP A 12 4.56 -3.67 6.60
CA TRP A 12 4.45 -3.46 8.05
C TRP A 12 3.81 -2.10 8.37
N VAL A 13 4.28 -1.03 7.71
CA VAL A 13 3.72 0.32 7.83
C VAL A 13 2.24 0.34 7.41
N ALA A 14 1.90 -0.29 6.29
CA ALA A 14 0.50 -0.39 5.85
C ALA A 14 -0.37 -1.12 6.89
N MET A 15 0.15 -2.18 7.51
CA MET A 15 -0.56 -2.94 8.54
C MET A 15 -0.80 -2.11 9.81
N VAL A 16 0.19 -1.31 10.24
CA VAL A 16 0.05 -0.38 11.38
C VAL A 16 -0.98 0.71 11.09
N VAL A 17 -0.95 1.32 9.91
CA VAL A 17 -1.89 2.39 9.54
C VAL A 17 -3.33 1.88 9.52
N ILE A 18 -3.56 0.68 8.96
CA ILE A 18 -4.88 0.04 8.98
C ILE A 18 -5.31 -0.30 10.40
N ALA A 19 -4.43 -0.87 11.22
CA ALA A 19 -4.76 -1.20 12.61
C ALA A 19 -5.17 0.04 13.41
N VAL A 20 -4.47 1.16 13.25
CA VAL A 20 -4.83 2.44 13.89
C VAL A 20 -6.19 2.94 13.42
N GLY A 21 -6.46 2.89 12.11
CA GLY A 21 -7.77 3.27 11.56
C GLY A 21 -8.92 2.42 12.12
N VAL A 22 -8.73 1.11 12.20
CA VAL A 22 -9.71 0.17 12.75
C VAL A 22 -9.97 0.44 14.24
N VAL A 23 -8.91 0.69 15.03
CA VAL A 23 -9.04 1.01 16.46
C VAL A 23 -9.80 2.33 16.67
N CYS A 24 -9.47 3.38 15.91
CA CYS A 24 -10.21 4.65 15.95
C CYS A 24 -11.69 4.47 15.60
N CYS A 25 -12.01 3.65 14.59
CA CYS A 25 -13.38 3.31 14.26
C CYS A 25 -14.08 2.56 15.39
N LEU A 26 -13.46 1.52 15.96
CA LEU A 26 -14.04 0.70 17.03
C LEU A 26 -14.37 1.50 18.29
N PHE A 27 -13.49 2.42 18.70
CA PHE A 27 -13.73 3.27 19.87
C PHE A 27 -14.86 4.29 19.66
N ASN A 28 -15.09 4.73 18.41
CA ASN A 28 -16.14 5.69 18.10
C ASN A 28 -17.42 5.08 17.52
N ILE A 29 -17.46 3.77 17.27
CA ILE A 29 -18.60 3.08 16.62
C ILE A 29 -19.88 3.10 17.48
N ALA A 30 -19.74 3.20 18.81
CA ALA A 30 -20.86 3.24 19.74
C ALA A 30 -21.77 4.48 19.58
N GLN A 31 -21.25 5.53 18.96
CA GLN A 31 -21.99 6.74 18.58
C GLN A 31 -21.83 6.95 17.07
N PHE A 32 -22.49 6.08 16.28
CA PHE A 32 -22.57 6.22 14.83
C PHE A 32 -23.50 7.39 14.48
N ASN A 33 -22.93 8.59 14.50
CA ASN A 33 -23.61 9.84 14.20
C ASN A 33 -22.66 10.70 13.36
N ASP A 34 -23.14 11.35 12.29
CA ASP A 34 -22.34 12.21 11.43
C ASP A 34 -21.76 13.45 12.16
N ARG A 35 -22.22 13.70 13.39
CA ARG A 35 -21.64 14.66 14.34
C ARG A 35 -20.33 14.18 14.98
N ASN A 36 -20.01 12.89 14.88
CA ASN A 36 -18.90 12.29 15.58
C ASN A 36 -17.62 12.33 14.73
N LEU A 37 -16.83 13.37 14.95
CA LEU A 37 -15.54 13.61 14.28
C LEU A 37 -14.60 12.38 14.34
N GLY A 38 -14.67 11.57 15.41
CA GLY A 38 -13.83 10.38 15.54
C GLY A 38 -14.11 9.30 14.50
N LEU A 39 -15.38 9.10 14.12
CA LEU A 39 -15.75 8.17 13.05
C LEU A 39 -15.30 8.70 11.69
N MET A 40 -15.45 9.99 11.44
CA MET A 40 -15.02 10.63 10.19
C MET A 40 -13.49 10.53 10.01
N VAL A 41 -12.73 10.76 11.09
CA VAL A 41 -11.27 10.57 11.09
C VAL A 41 -10.89 9.10 10.93
N GLY A 42 -11.60 8.18 11.59
CA GLY A 42 -11.39 6.74 11.45
C GLY A 42 -11.59 6.25 10.01
N ILE A 43 -12.68 6.66 9.36
CA ILE A 43 -12.97 6.35 7.95
C ILE A 43 -11.90 6.96 7.03
N GLY A 44 -11.47 8.20 7.29
CA GLY A 44 -10.36 8.82 6.57
C GLY A 44 -9.06 8.02 6.68
N PHE A 45 -8.74 7.50 7.86
CA PHE A 45 -7.59 6.63 8.07
C PHE A 45 -7.72 5.27 7.37
N LEU A 46 -8.92 4.69 7.31
CA LEU A 46 -9.17 3.46 6.56
C LEU A 46 -8.97 3.66 5.05
N ILE A 47 -9.55 4.71 4.48
CA ILE A 47 -9.43 5.03 3.05
C ILE A 47 -7.98 5.42 2.71
N GLY A 48 -7.35 6.26 3.52
CA GLY A 48 -5.95 6.66 3.35
C GLY A 48 -4.99 5.47 3.49
N GLY A 49 -5.20 4.61 4.48
CA GLY A 49 -4.43 3.38 4.68
C GLY A 49 -4.57 2.41 3.52
N ALA A 50 -5.78 2.27 2.96
CA ALA A 50 -6.02 1.45 1.77
C ALA A 50 -5.25 1.97 0.54
N GLN A 51 -5.22 3.29 0.32
CA GLN A 51 -4.42 3.88 -0.77
C GLN A 51 -2.92 3.68 -0.57
N ILE A 52 -2.39 3.87 0.64
CA ILE A 52 -0.97 3.62 0.94
C ILE A 52 -0.62 2.14 0.68
N MET A 53 -1.49 1.22 1.07
CA MET A 53 -1.30 -0.21 0.78
C MET A 53 -1.30 -0.49 -0.73
N LEU A 54 -2.20 0.15 -1.48
CA LEU A 54 -2.27 0.01 -2.94
C LEU A 54 -0.96 0.48 -3.60
N PHE A 55 -0.47 1.68 -3.27
CA PHE A 55 0.82 2.15 -3.78
C PHE A 55 1.99 1.23 -3.39
N GLY A 56 1.95 0.68 -2.18
CA GLY A 56 2.99 -0.24 -1.73
C GLY A 56 2.99 -1.60 -2.42
N VAL A 57 1.89 -2.01 -3.04
CA VAL A 57 1.79 -3.21 -3.88
C VAL A 57 2.11 -2.89 -5.34
N ILE A 58 1.69 -1.74 -5.86
CA ILE A 58 1.94 -1.35 -7.26
C ILE A 58 3.44 -1.15 -7.52
N ALA A 59 4.16 -0.47 -6.63
CA ALA A 59 5.58 -0.19 -6.80
C ALA A 59 6.43 -1.46 -7.09
N PRO A 60 6.37 -2.55 -6.30
CA PRO A 60 7.11 -3.78 -6.62
C PRO A 60 6.56 -4.53 -7.83
N LEU A 61 5.27 -4.41 -8.15
CA LEU A 61 4.69 -5.03 -9.35
C LEU A 61 5.17 -4.34 -10.64
N MET A 62 5.26 -3.01 -10.65
CA MET A 62 5.83 -2.25 -11.78
C MET A 62 7.30 -2.58 -11.97
N GLN A 63 8.05 -2.70 -10.88
CA GLN A 63 9.47 -3.07 -10.93
C GLN A 63 9.67 -4.47 -11.54
N LYS A 64 8.90 -5.47 -11.09
CA LYS A 64 8.92 -6.82 -11.69
C LYS A 64 8.52 -6.79 -13.17
N ASN A 65 7.53 -5.99 -13.55
CA ASN A 65 7.09 -5.91 -14.94
C ASN A 65 8.17 -5.28 -15.83
N GLN A 66 8.88 -4.25 -15.35
CA GLN A 66 10.01 -3.66 -16.07
C GLN A 66 11.21 -4.62 -16.18
N ASP A 67 11.53 -5.39 -15.14
CA ASP A 67 12.59 -6.40 -15.21
C ASP A 67 12.31 -7.46 -16.29
N HIS A 68 11.05 -7.87 -16.46
CA HIS A 68 10.64 -8.80 -17.53
C HIS A 68 10.67 -8.17 -18.93
N VAL A 69 10.31 -6.89 -19.06
CA VAL A 69 10.36 -6.16 -20.34
C VAL A 69 11.81 -5.88 -20.77
N GLN A 70 12.71 -5.59 -19.83
CA GLN A 70 14.15 -5.38 -20.11
C GLN A 70 14.89 -6.70 -20.41
N ALA A 71 14.50 -7.82 -19.78
CA ALA A 71 15.09 -9.14 -20.05
C ALA A 71 14.71 -9.71 -21.44
N ALA A 72 13.68 -9.17 -22.09
CA ALA A 72 13.26 -9.56 -23.44
C ALA A 72 13.95 -8.73 -24.56
N ALA A 73 14.70 -7.68 -24.21
CA ALA A 73 15.45 -6.86 -25.17
C ALA A 73 16.81 -6.48 -24.54
N PRO A 74 17.85 -7.32 -24.75
CA PRO A 74 18.71 -7.16 -25.92
C PRO A 74 19.37 -8.48 -26.38
N ALA A 75 18.90 -9.09 -27.48
CA ALA A 75 19.63 -10.21 -28.11
C ALA A 75 19.34 -10.40 -29.61
N GLN A 76 18.72 -9.43 -30.28
CA GLN A 76 18.31 -9.57 -31.69
C GLN A 76 18.87 -8.48 -32.62
N GLU A 77 19.73 -7.57 -32.13
CA GLU A 77 20.22 -6.42 -32.95
C GLU A 77 21.74 -6.43 -33.23
N GLU A 78 22.49 -7.49 -32.87
CA GLU A 78 23.93 -7.59 -33.18
C GLU A 78 24.25 -8.54 -34.36
N LEU A 79 23.26 -8.93 -35.17
CA LEU A 79 23.52 -9.73 -36.38
C LEU A 79 22.57 -9.38 -37.52
N ALA A 80 22.72 -8.17 -38.08
CA ALA A 80 22.16 -7.78 -39.38
C ALA A 80 23.18 -6.93 -40.15
#